data_AF-A0A6J7PA34-F1
#
_entry.id   AF-A0A6J7PA34-F1
#
_cell.length_a   1.000
_cell.length_b   1.000
_cell.length_c   1.000
_cell.angle_alpha   90.00
_cell.angle_beta   90.00
_cell.angle_gamma   90.00
#
_symmetry.space_group_name_H-M   'P 1'
#
loop_
_entity.id
_entity.type
_entity.pdbx_description
1 polymer ?
#
loop_
_entity_poly.entity_id
_entity_poly.type
_entity_poly.pdbx_seq_one_letter_code
_entity_poly.pdbx_strand_id
1 'polypeptide(L)'
;MIALRRLDGGRRERLRVDAPAVLSVEGATATLRRASLSGALAARTAPIDVLAGPVGSHLPTARRPYRPRARVLPPPQGETLDRVRSLLSGGTATKSHGVPVELGPEEAADRIIAALDEWGYS
;
A
#
# COMPACT_ATOMS: atom_id res chain seq x y z
N MET A 1 -10.78 24.12 0.49
CA MET A 1 -10.94 23.54 1.84
C MET A 1 -9.59 23.13 2.39
N ILE A 2 -9.43 22.97 3.70
CA ILE A 2 -8.25 22.33 4.28
C ILE A 2 -8.62 20.94 4.81
N ALA A 3 -7.84 19.92 4.46
CA ALA A 3 -7.96 18.56 4.99
C ALA A 3 -6.74 18.19 5.83
N LEU A 4 -6.92 17.29 6.81
CA LEU A 4 -5.84 16.68 7.58
C LEU A 4 -5.75 15.21 7.20
N ARG A 5 -4.60 14.79 6.65
CA ARG A 5 -4.33 13.40 6.28
C ARG A 5 -3.43 12.75 7.32
N ARG A 6 -3.82 11.58 7.84
CA ARG A 6 -2.95 10.75 8.68
C ARG A 6 -1.92 10.02 7.81
N LEU A 7 -0.68 9.99 8.28
CA LEU A 7 0.45 9.28 7.67
C LEU A 7 1.00 8.25 8.65
N ASP A 8 1.87 7.38 8.16
CA ASP A 8 2.57 6.41 8.99
C ASP A 8 3.46 7.09 10.05
N GLY A 9 3.63 6.40 11.18
CA GLY A 9 4.38 6.92 12.33
C GLY A 9 3.64 8.00 13.12
N GLY A 10 2.30 8.06 13.03
CA GLY A 10 1.48 9.02 13.79
C GLY A 10 1.53 10.46 13.26
N ARG A 11 2.21 10.67 12.13
CA ARG A 11 2.33 11.97 11.47
C ARG A 11 1.01 12.40 10.84
N ARG A 12 0.86 13.71 10.64
CA ARG A 12 -0.28 14.32 9.98
C ARG A 12 0.18 15.40 9.03
N GLU A 13 -0.49 15.50 7.90
CA GLU A 13 -0.25 16.51 6.87
C GLU A 13 -1.48 17.38 6.69
N ARG A 14 -1.28 18.69 6.52
CA ARG A 14 -2.33 19.67 6.24
C ARG A 14 -2.32 19.99 4.76
N LEU A 15 -3.41 19.65 4.07
CA LEU A 15 -3.53 19.79 2.62
C LEU A 15 -4.56 20.85 2.27
N ARG A 16 -4.23 21.73 1.32
CA ARG A 16 -5.23 22.55 0.64
C ARG A 16 -5.87 21.72 -0.47
N VAL A 17 -7.18 21.59 -0.42
CA VAL A 17 -7.99 20.83 -1.38
C VAL A 17 -8.98 21.76 -2.05
N ASP A 18 -8.88 21.90 -3.36
CA ASP A 18 -9.84 22.65 -4.17
C ASP A 18 -10.96 21.73 -4.66
N ALA A 19 -12.16 22.27 -4.86
CA ALA A 19 -13.32 21.49 -5.27
C ALA A 19 -13.48 21.47 -6.81
N PRO A 20 -14.02 20.39 -7.41
CA PRO A 20 -14.50 19.17 -6.77
C PRO A 20 -13.35 18.20 -6.41
N ALA A 21 -13.46 17.52 -5.28
CA ALA A 21 -12.45 16.58 -4.81
C ALA A 21 -13.07 15.32 -4.19
N VAL A 22 -12.32 14.21 -4.24
CA VAL A 22 -12.66 12.95 -3.58
C VAL A 22 -11.86 12.83 -2.29
N LEU A 23 -12.55 12.55 -1.18
CA LEU A 23 -11.95 12.41 0.14
C LEU A 23 -12.32 11.05 0.74
N SER A 24 -11.31 10.31 1.20
CA SER A 24 -11.51 9.16 2.09
C SER A 24 -11.42 9.64 3.54
N VAL A 25 -12.35 9.19 4.38
CA VAL A 25 -12.47 9.64 5.77
C VAL A 25 -12.25 8.46 6.70
N GLU A 26 -11.32 8.59 7.64
CA GLU A 26 -11.03 7.53 8.61
C GLU A 26 -12.02 7.55 9.78
N GLY A 27 -12.22 6.39 10.41
CA GLY A 27 -12.97 6.29 11.66
C GLY A 27 -12.37 7.19 12.75
N ALA A 28 -13.23 7.77 13.59
CA ALA A 28 -12.89 8.77 14.61
C ALA A 28 -12.56 10.19 14.11
N THR A 29 -12.68 10.49 12.79
CA THR A 29 -12.57 11.88 12.29
C THR A 29 -13.66 12.79 12.87
N ALA A 30 -14.84 12.22 13.18
CA ALA A 30 -15.94 12.93 13.81
C ALA A 30 -16.74 11.99 14.72
N THR A 31 -17.41 12.57 15.72
CA THR A 31 -18.44 11.85 16.48
C THR A 31 -19.72 11.81 15.64
N LEU A 32 -20.14 10.61 15.24
CA LEU A 32 -21.39 10.43 14.51
C LEU A 32 -22.57 10.61 15.46
N ARG A 33 -23.57 11.40 15.04
CA ARG A 33 -24.82 11.52 15.77
C ARG A 33 -25.64 10.25 15.64
N ARG A 34 -26.32 9.86 16.71
CA ARG A 34 -27.39 8.87 16.63
C ARG A 34 -28.58 9.48 15.88
N ALA A 35 -29.19 8.73 14.97
CA ALA A 35 -30.44 9.15 14.34
C ALA A 35 -31.57 9.19 15.38
N SER A 36 -32.43 10.21 15.33
CA SER A 36 -33.67 10.22 16.09
C SER A 36 -34.63 9.16 15.53
N LEU A 37 -35.62 8.74 16.32
CA LEU A 37 -36.66 7.83 15.85
C LEU A 37 -37.38 8.39 14.61
N SER A 38 -37.76 9.67 14.65
CA SER A 38 -38.38 10.36 13.50
C SER A 38 -37.49 10.35 12.26
N GLY A 39 -36.18 10.60 12.43
CA GLY A 39 -35.22 10.55 11.33
C GLY A 39 -35.06 9.15 10.75
N ALA A 40 -35.03 8.12 11.59
CA ALA A 40 -34.97 6.74 11.14
C ALA A 40 -36.25 6.32 10.38
N LEU A 41 -37.44 6.71 10.89
CA LEU A 41 -38.71 6.44 10.22
C LEU A 41 -38.81 7.15 8.86
N ALA A 42 -38.35 8.40 8.76
CA ALA A 42 -38.28 9.11 7.49
C ALA A 42 -37.31 8.45 6.49
N ALA A 43 -36.14 7.98 6.97
CA ALA A 43 -35.17 7.29 6.13
C ALA A 43 -35.70 5.97 5.56
N ARG A 44 -36.63 5.29 6.24
CA ARG A 44 -37.20 4.02 5.77
C ARG A 44 -37.91 4.12 4.43
N THR A 45 -38.46 5.28 4.08
CA THR A 45 -39.18 5.51 2.82
C THR A 45 -38.46 6.51 1.93
N ALA A 46 -37.24 6.92 2.28
CA ALA A 46 -36.45 7.77 1.42
C ALA A 46 -36.12 7.02 0.12
N PRO A 47 -36.30 7.63 -1.05
CA PRO A 47 -35.97 6.99 -2.31
C PRO A 47 -34.46 6.68 -2.36
N ILE A 48 -34.14 5.46 -2.80
CA ILE A 48 -32.77 5.02 -3.06
C ILE A 48 -32.69 4.74 -4.55
N ASP A 49 -31.95 5.58 -5.28
CA ASP A 49 -31.70 5.36 -6.70
C ASP A 49 -30.75 4.18 -6.86
N VAL A 50 -31.26 3.09 -7.46
CA VAL A 50 -30.48 1.89 -7.74
C VAL A 50 -30.07 1.93 -9.21
N LEU A 51 -28.76 2.09 -9.45
CA LEU A 51 -28.18 2.07 -10.79
C LEU A 51 -27.43 0.75 -11.00
N ALA A 52 -27.59 0.13 -12.17
CA ALA A 52 -26.81 -1.04 -12.53
C ALA A 52 -25.33 -0.64 -12.71
N GLY A 53 -24.46 -1.20 -11.86
CA GLY A 53 -23.02 -1.02 -11.97
C GLY A 53 -22.37 -2.08 -12.87
N PRO A 54 -21.15 -1.82 -13.39
CA PRO A 54 -20.38 -2.86 -14.06
C PRO A 54 -20.10 -4.02 -13.09
N VAL A 55 -20.30 -5.25 -13.55
CA VAL A 55 -19.97 -6.46 -12.77
C VAL A 55 -18.46 -6.59 -12.73
N GLY A 56 -17.82 -6.00 -11.71
CA GLY A 56 -16.40 -6.20 -11.48
C GLY A 56 -16.13 -7.65 -11.08
N SER A 57 -15.18 -8.32 -11.74
CA SER A 57 -14.64 -9.58 -11.24
C SER A 57 -13.89 -9.29 -9.94
N HIS A 58 -14.58 -9.37 -8.80
CA HIS A 58 -13.92 -9.35 -7.50
C HIS A 58 -13.16 -10.66 -7.35
N LEU A 59 -11.96 -10.74 -7.91
CA LEU A 59 -11.02 -11.79 -7.56
C LEU A 59 -10.76 -11.61 -6.07
N PRO A 60 -11.10 -12.59 -5.21
CA PRO A 60 -10.80 -12.49 -3.80
C PRO A 60 -9.28 -12.46 -3.66
N THR A 61 -8.70 -11.27 -3.52
CA THR A 61 -7.30 -11.13 -3.15
C THR A 61 -7.17 -11.77 -1.77
N ALA A 62 -6.54 -12.94 -1.70
CA ALA A 62 -6.28 -13.59 -0.43
C ALA A 62 -5.45 -12.63 0.42
N ARG A 63 -6.08 -11.97 1.41
CA ARG A 63 -5.42 -11.13 2.40
C ARG A 63 -4.69 -12.05 3.39
N ARG A 64 -3.62 -12.68 2.94
CA ARG A 64 -2.69 -13.42 3.80
C ARG A 64 -1.41 -12.61 3.92
N PRO A 65 -0.75 -12.61 5.09
CA PRO A 65 0.58 -12.05 5.21
C PRO A 65 1.46 -12.60 4.08
N TYR A 66 2.15 -11.70 3.35
CA TYR A 66 3.09 -12.10 2.33
C TYR A 66 4.14 -13.01 2.97
N ARG A 67 4.19 -14.27 2.52
CA ARG A 67 5.17 -15.25 2.98
C ARG A 67 6.19 -15.43 1.86
N PRO A 68 7.36 -14.76 1.92
CA PRO A 68 8.39 -14.97 0.92
C PRO A 68 8.79 -16.45 0.89
N ARG A 69 9.00 -16.99 -0.31
CA ARG A 69 9.54 -18.35 -0.44
C ARG A 69 10.95 -18.36 0.13
N ALA A 70 11.28 -19.38 0.94
CA ALA A 70 12.63 -19.56 1.44
C ALA A 70 13.57 -19.77 0.25
N ARG A 71 14.61 -18.94 0.16
CA ARG A 71 15.67 -19.09 -0.86
C ARG A 71 16.79 -19.95 -0.29
N VAL A 72 17.27 -20.90 -1.09
CA VAL A 72 18.52 -21.60 -0.81
C VAL A 72 19.64 -20.68 -1.27
N LEU A 73 20.37 -20.11 -0.32
CA LEU A 73 21.58 -19.34 -0.62
C LEU A 73 22.80 -20.28 -0.55
N PRO A 74 23.78 -20.13 -1.45
CA PRO A 74 25.02 -20.87 -1.33
C PRO A 74 25.70 -20.53 0.01
N PRO A 75 26.41 -21.50 0.64
CA PRO A 75 27.10 -21.23 1.88
C PRO A 75 28.15 -20.13 1.68
N PRO A 76 28.34 -19.22 2.66
CA PRO A 76 29.35 -18.17 2.56
C PRO A 76 30.75 -18.79 2.48
N GLN A 77 31.57 -18.24 1.59
CA GLN A 77 32.94 -18.68 1.34
C GLN A 77 33.94 -17.78 2.06
N GLY A 78 35.17 -18.26 2.27
CA GLY A 78 36.26 -17.49 2.88
C GLY A 78 36.47 -17.74 4.37
N GLU A 79 37.34 -16.93 4.97
CA GLU A 79 37.75 -17.04 6.38
C GLU A 79 36.59 -16.70 7.34
N THR A 80 36.73 -17.09 8.62
CA THR A 80 35.64 -16.97 9.61
C THR A 80 35.03 -15.57 9.71
N LEU A 81 35.86 -14.52 9.67
CA LEU A 81 35.38 -13.13 9.74
C LEU A 81 34.60 -12.75 8.48
N ASP A 82 35.05 -13.19 7.30
CA ASP A 82 34.39 -12.92 6.02
C ASP A 82 33.03 -13.62 5.93
N ARG A 83 32.96 -14.87 6.42
CA ARG A 83 31.70 -15.61 6.52
C ARG A 83 30.70 -14.91 7.45
N VAL A 84 31.15 -14.45 8.61
CA VAL A 84 30.31 -13.69 9.56
C VAL A 84 29.84 -12.38 8.93
N ARG A 85 30.72 -11.62 8.27
CA ARG A 85 30.37 -10.36 7.61
C ARG A 85 29.35 -10.58 6.48
N SER A 86 29.52 -11.63 5.68
CA SER A 86 28.58 -11.98 4.60
C SER A 86 27.19 -12.35 5.11
N LEU A 87 27.09 -13.02 6.25
CA LEU A 87 25.81 -13.40 6.86
C LEU A 87 25.11 -12.19 7.50
N LEU A 88 25.86 -11.34 8.21
CA LEU A 88 25.32 -10.18 8.92
C LEU A 88 24.93 -9.03 7.99
N SER A 89 25.54 -8.94 6.80
CA SER A 89 25.21 -7.90 5.82
C SER A 89 23.89 -8.15 5.08
N GLY A 90 23.24 -9.30 5.33
CA GLY A 90 21.99 -9.69 4.68
C GLY A 90 22.23 -10.06 3.22
N GLY A 91 22.71 -11.28 3.00
CA GLY A 91 22.82 -11.99 1.70
C GLY A 91 22.90 -11.12 0.44
N THR A 92 24.13 -10.92 -0.07
CA THR A 92 24.59 -10.43 -1.40
C THR A 92 23.84 -9.36 -2.19
N ALA A 93 22.55 -9.12 -1.99
CA ALA A 93 21.89 -7.90 -2.40
C ALA A 93 22.46 -6.79 -1.52
N THR A 94 23.42 -6.05 -2.06
CA THR A 94 23.78 -4.73 -1.56
C THR A 94 22.45 -4.02 -1.26
N LYS A 95 22.21 -3.66 0.00
CA LYS A 95 21.16 -2.70 0.35
C LYS A 95 21.57 -1.36 -0.29
N SER A 96 21.44 -1.26 -1.60
CA SER A 96 21.41 0.03 -2.26
C SER A 96 20.10 0.65 -1.80
N HIS A 97 20.21 1.76 -1.08
CA HIS A 97 19.06 2.61 -0.88
C HIS A 97 18.54 2.96 -2.27
N GLY A 98 17.36 2.45 -2.63
CA GLY A 98 16.75 2.72 -3.93
C GLY A 98 16.64 4.23 -4.10
N VAL A 99 17.30 4.76 -5.13
CA VAL A 99 17.19 6.18 -5.49
C VAL A 99 15.87 6.33 -6.24
N PRO A 100 14.98 7.26 -5.84
CA PRO A 100 13.77 7.53 -6.60
C PRO A 100 14.14 8.05 -7.99
N VAL A 101 13.50 7.50 -9.02
CA VAL A 101 13.64 7.88 -10.43
C VAL A 101 12.27 8.16 -11.01
N GLU A 102 12.15 9.22 -11.82
CA GLU A 102 10.95 9.52 -12.59
C GLU A 102 11.07 8.88 -13.98
N LEU A 103 10.11 8.01 -14.32
CA LEU A 103 10.08 7.26 -15.57
C LEU A 103 8.64 7.22 -16.12
N GLY A 104 8.51 7.08 -17.44
CA GLY A 104 7.23 6.77 -18.06
C GLY A 104 6.72 5.37 -17.66
N PRO A 105 5.41 5.06 -17.84
CA PRO A 105 4.85 3.79 -17.37
C PRO A 105 5.51 2.52 -17.92
N GLU A 106 5.82 2.50 -19.22
CA GLU A 106 6.47 1.34 -19.87
C GLU A 106 7.92 1.17 -19.39
N GLU A 107 8.69 2.26 -19.38
CA GLU A 107 10.07 2.27 -18.88
C GLU A 107 10.17 1.89 -17.40
N ALA A 108 9.18 2.30 -16.60
CA ALA A 108 9.08 1.92 -15.19
C ALA A 108 8.84 0.42 -15.04
N ALA A 109 7.98 -0.17 -15.88
CA ALA A 109 7.71 -1.61 -15.85
C ALA A 109 8.97 -2.41 -16.20
N ASP A 110 9.69 -2.03 -17.26
CA ASP A 110 10.94 -2.67 -17.66
C ASP A 110 12.01 -2.55 -16.57
N ARG A 111 12.13 -1.37 -15.95
CA ARG A 111 13.08 -1.13 -14.85
C ARG A 111 12.78 -1.98 -13.62
N ILE A 112 11.50 -2.20 -13.32
CA ILE A 112 11.06 -3.06 -12.21
C ILE A 112 11.42 -4.51 -12.51
N ILE A 113 11.11 -5.01 -13.71
CA ILE A 113 11.42 -6.39 -14.10
C ILE A 113 12.94 -6.62 -14.04
N ALA A 114 13.74 -5.72 -14.61
CA ALA A 114 15.20 -5.82 -14.55
C ALA A 114 15.76 -5.85 -13.11
N ALA A 115 15.18 -5.05 -12.20
CA ALA A 115 15.57 -5.09 -10.78
C ALA A 115 15.19 -6.42 -10.11
N LEU A 116 14.02 -6.94 -10.42
CA LEU A 116 13.56 -8.22 -9.90
C LEU A 116 14.47 -9.35 -10.37
N ASP A 117 14.87 -9.36 -11.64
CA ASP A 117 15.83 -10.32 -12.20
C ASP A 117 17.21 -10.20 -11.54
N GLU A 118 17.72 -8.97 -11.38
CA GLU A 118 18.99 -8.69 -10.69
C GLU A 118 18.97 -9.23 -9.25
N TRP A 119 17.85 -9.10 -8.57
CA TRP A 119 17.67 -9.62 -7.22
C TRP A 119 17.36 -11.13 -7.18
N GLY A 120 17.17 -11.76 -8.35
CA GLY A 120 16.91 -13.18 -8.52
C GLY A 120 15.47 -13.59 -8.21
N TYR A 121 14.49 -12.79 -8.64
CA TYR A 121 13.04 -13.05 -8.54
C TYR A 121 12.39 -13.56 -9.84
N SER A 122 13.18 -13.80 -10.90
CA SER A 122 12.76 -14.44 -12.15
C SER A 122 12.65 -15.96 -12.05
#